data_AF-U9UFR8-F1
#
_entry.id   AF-U9UFR8-F1
#
_cell.length_a   1.000
_cell.length_b   1.000
_cell.length_c   1.000
_cell.angle_alpha   90.00
_cell.angle_beta   90.00
_cell.angle_gamma   90.00
#
_symmetry.space_group_name_H-M   'P 1'
#
loop_
_entity.id
_entity.type
_entity.pdbx_description
1 polymer ?
#
loop_
_entity_poly.entity_id
_entity_poly.type
_entity_poly.pdbx_seq_one_letter_code
_entity_poly.pdbx_strand_id
1 'polypeptide(L)' 'FEIISLNNVIKLDFLKVVLNYIERSNNSLKILGLINLNRQWDDEESMLLNSIKAKGVKITEFDNIHGVYEGI' A
#
# COMPACT_ATOMS: atom_id res chain seq x y z
N PHE A 1 -12.38 8.63 -0.69
CA PHE A 1 -11.33 7.70 -0.23
C PHE A 1 -10.06 7.99 -1.01
N GLU A 2 -8.92 7.46 -0.58
CA GLU A 2 -7.64 7.78 -1.18
C GLU A 2 -6.91 6.56 -1.74
N ILE A 3 -6.04 6.84 -2.72
CA ILE A 3 -5.18 5.88 -3.40
C ILE A 3 -3.77 6.46 -3.39
N ILE A 4 -2.81 5.68 -2.91
CA ILE A 4 -1.38 5.97 -3.07
C ILE A 4 -0.83 4.93 -4.04
N SER A 5 -0.24 5.38 -5.14
CA SER A 5 0.32 4.51 -6.17
C SER A 5 1.74 4.97 -6.50
N LEU A 6 2.72 4.09 -6.33
CA LEU A 6 4.12 4.42 -6.52
C LEU A 6 4.80 3.49 -7.50
N ASN A 7 5.32 4.07 -8.57
CA ASN A 7 6.17 3.39 -9.54
C ASN A 7 7.64 3.39 -9.07
N ASN A 8 7.90 2.90 -7.86
CA ASN A 8 9.25 2.80 -7.32
C ASN A 8 9.36 1.66 -6.30
N VAL A 9 10.56 1.09 -6.19
CA VAL A 9 10.84 -0.02 -5.26
C VAL A 9 10.61 0.47 -3.85
N ILE A 10 9.69 -0.20 -3.18
CA ILE A 10 9.28 0.13 -1.83
C ILE A 10 10.38 -0.23 -0.85
N LYS A 11 10.66 0.68 0.08
CA LYS A 11 11.53 0.46 1.23
C LYS A 11 10.71 0.42 2.50
N LEU A 12 11.25 -0.23 3.52
CA LEU A 12 10.69 -0.28 4.88
C LEU A 12 10.17 1.07 5.40
N ASP A 13 10.97 2.14 5.28
CA ASP A 13 10.61 3.49 5.78
C ASP A 13 9.32 4.01 5.14
N PHE A 14 9.11 3.69 3.86
CA PHE A 14 7.89 4.07 3.17
C PHE A 14 6.66 3.38 3.77
N LEU A 15 6.75 2.08 4.08
CA LEU A 15 5.66 1.35 4.73
C LEU A 15 5.33 1.93 6.12
N LYS A 16 6.35 2.37 6.87
CA LYS A 16 6.16 3.08 8.15
C LYS A 16 5.40 4.40 7.96
N VAL A 17 5.76 5.17 6.93
CA VAL A 17 5.06 6.42 6.60
C VAL A 17 3.60 6.15 6.22
N VAL A 18 3.33 5.13 5.40
CA VAL A 18 1.97 4.76 5.00
C VAL A 18 1.13 4.32 6.21
N LEU A 19 1.68 3.50 7.11
CA LEU A 19 0.96 3.07 8.30
C LEU A 19 0.62 4.25 9.21
N ASN A 20 1.60 5.13 9.48
CA ASN A 20 1.38 6.36 10.24
C ASN A 20 0.35 7.28 9.57
N TYR A 21 0.36 7.36 8.23
CA TYR A 21 -0.63 8.10 7.47
C TYR A 21 -2.05 7.57 7.71
N ILE A 22 -2.26 6.26 7.55
CA ILE A 22 -3.54 5.58 7.77
C ILE A 22 -4.09 5.87 9.18
N GLU A 23 -3.22 5.82 10.19
CA GLU A 23 -3.59 6.05 11.59
C GLU A 23 -4.01 7.50 11.85
N ARG A 24 -3.33 8.46 11.22
CA ARG A 24 -3.64 9.89 11.38
C ARG A 24 -4.81 10.36 10.51
N SER A 25 -5.10 9.68 9.41
CA SER A 25 -6.11 10.09 8.43
C SER A 25 -7.49 9.45 8.65
N ASN A 26 -7.74 8.86 9.82
CA ASN A 26 -8.94 8.06 10.10
C ASN A 26 -9.17 6.96 9.04
N ASN A 27 -8.09 6.34 8.56
CA ASN A 27 -8.14 5.23 7.61
C ASN A 27 -8.82 5.59 6.28
N SER A 28 -8.53 6.80 5.77
CA SER A 28 -9.02 7.30 4.48
C SER A 28 -8.43 6.56 3.27
N LEU A 29 -7.23 5.99 3.41
CA LEU A 29 -6.55 5.20 2.39
C LEU A 29 -7.29 3.89 2.14
N LYS A 30 -7.57 3.57 0.88
CA LYS A 30 -8.22 2.31 0.50
C LYS A 30 -7.37 1.44 -0.40
N ILE A 31 -6.46 2.04 -1.17
CA ILE A 31 -5.61 1.30 -2.10
C ILE A 31 -4.17 1.78 -1.98
N LEU A 32 -3.27 0.82 -1.87
CA LEU A 32 -1.83 1.01 -1.92
C LEU A 32 -1.26 0.24 -3.13
N GLY A 33 -0.80 0.99 -4.12
CA GLY A 33 -0.15 0.51 -5.33
C GLY A 33 1.36 0.45 -5.19
N LEU A 34 1.92 -0.74 -5.33
CA LEU A 34 3.35 -0.98 -5.24
C LEU A 34 3.83 -1.66 -6.52
N ILE A 35 5.08 -1.44 -6.91
CA ILE A 35 5.72 -2.28 -7.92
C ILE A 35 6.36 -3.52 -7.29
N ASN A 36 6.42 -4.61 -8.03
CA ASN A 36 7.11 -5.85 -7.67
C ASN A 36 6.61 -6.46 -6.35
N LEU A 37 5.29 -6.65 -6.18
CA LEU A 37 4.74 -7.29 -4.97
C LEU A 37 5.25 -8.72 -4.77
N ASN A 38 5.63 -9.39 -5.86
CA ASN A 38 6.18 -10.75 -5.86
C ASN A 38 7.64 -10.83 -5.38
N ARG A 39 8.27 -9.71 -4.99
CA ARG A 39 9.61 -9.74 -4.41
C ARG A 39 9.62 -10.46 -3.07
N GLN A 40 10.80 -10.93 -2.66
CA GLN A 40 11.00 -11.36 -1.28
C GLN A 40 10.97 -10.14 -0.35
N TRP A 41 10.07 -10.19 0.63
CA TRP A 41 9.96 -9.20 1.69
C TRP A 41 10.70 -9.73 2.91
N ASP A 42 11.37 -8.85 3.63
CA ASP A 42 11.91 -9.22 4.95
C ASP A 42 10.78 -9.32 5.99
N ASP A 43 11.12 -9.80 7.19
CA ASP A 43 10.15 -10.02 8.26
C ASP A 43 9.49 -8.69 8.72
N GLU A 44 10.24 -7.59 8.76
CA GLU A 44 9.73 -6.29 9.22
C GLU A 44 8.81 -5.66 8.17
N GLU A 45 9.20 -5.71 6.90
CA GLU A 45 8.36 -5.29 5.77
C GLU A 45 7.07 -6.11 5.71
N SER A 46 7.16 -7.44 5.89
CA SER A 46 6.02 -8.35 5.91
C SER A 46 5.06 -8.02 7.06
N MET A 47 5.58 -7.72 8.25
CA MET A 47 4.78 -7.28 9.39
C MET A 47 4.03 -5.98 9.07
N LEU A 48 4.71 -4.97 8.52
CA LEU A 48 4.09 -3.70 8.16
C LEU A 48 3.01 -3.84 7.09
N LEU A 49 3.26 -4.66 6.05
CA LEU A 49 2.27 -4.95 5.01
C LEU A 49 1.02 -5.61 5.59
N ASN A 50 1.19 -6.55 6.53
CA ASN A 50 0.07 -7.18 7.22
C ASN A 50 -0.71 -6.18 8.09
N SER A 51 -0.01 -5.28 8.80
CA SER A 51 -0.66 -4.19 9.55
C SER A 51 -1.47 -3.27 8.65
N ILE A 52 -0.93 -2.89 7.48
CA ILE A 52 -1.64 -2.07 6.48
C ILE A 52 -2.89 -2.80 5.96
N LYS A 53 -2.77 -4.09 5.59
CA LYS A 53 -3.90 -4.92 5.16
C LYS A 53 -4.98 -5.04 6.25
N ALA A 54 -4.58 -5.19 7.51
CA ALA A 54 -5.50 -5.29 8.65
C ALA A 54 -6.33 -4.01 8.87
N LYS A 55 -5.87 -2.86 8.37
CA LYS A 55 -6.66 -1.62 8.32
C LYS A 55 -7.69 -1.60 7.18
N GLY A 56 -7.78 -2.64 6.36
CA GLY A 56 -8.70 -2.73 5.24
C GLY A 56 -8.19 -2.02 3.98
N VAL A 57 -6.89 -1.78 3.87
CA VAL A 57 -6.25 -1.25 2.67
C VAL A 57 -5.97 -2.39 1.68
N LYS A 58 -6.46 -2.26 0.45
CA LYS A 58 -6.14 -3.17 -0.64
C LYS A 58 -4.75 -2.87 -1.18
N ILE A 59 -3.85 -3.86 -1.12
CA ILE A 59 -2.52 -3.78 -1.75
C ILE A 59 -2.62 -4.38 -3.14
N THR A 60 -2.12 -3.68 -4.16
CA THR A 60 -2.17 -4.13 -5.56
C THR A 60 -0.93 -3.69 -6.34
N GLU A 61 -0.67 -4.34 -7.46
CA GLU A 61 0.43 -3.94 -8.36
C GLU A 61 0.11 -2.56 -8.95
N PHE A 62 1.14 -1.72 -9.07
CA PHE A 62 1.06 -0.37 -9.66
C PHE A 62 0.34 -0.39 -11.01
N ASP A 63 0.71 -1.32 -11.90
CA ASP A 63 0.16 -1.41 -13.26
C ASP A 63 -1.34 -1.73 -13.28
N ASN A 64 -1.86 -2.36 -12.22
CA ASN A 64 -3.27 -2.72 -12.10
C ASN A 64 -4.15 -1.57 -11.61
N ILE A 65 -3.57 -0.41 -11.26
CA ILE A 65 -4.34 0.72 -10.75
C ILE A 65 -5.11 1.45 -11.85
N HIS A 66 -4.69 1.35 -13.11
CA HIS A 66 -5.45 1.93 -14.22
C HIS A 66 -6.87 1.36 -14.32
N GLY A 67 -7.05 0.06 -14.10
CA GLY A 67 -8.38 -0.58 -14.06
C GLY A 67 -9.22 -0.23 -12.82
N VAL A 68 -8.61 0.35 -11.77
CA VAL A 68 -9.34 0.85 -10.60
C VAL A 68 -10.04 2.16 -10.94
N TYR A 69 -9.42 3.07 -11.71
CA TYR A 69 -10.02 4.35 -12.07
C TYR A 69 -11.19 4.23 -13.05
N GLU A 70 -11.19 3.20 -13.90
CA GLU A 70 -12.26 2.97 -14.89
C GLU A 70 -13.52 2.32 -14.30
N GLY A 71 -13.44 1.79 -13.08
CA GLY A 71 -14.55 1.10 -12.39
C GLY A 71 -15.11 1.83 -11.17
N ILE A 72 -14.75 3.11 -10.96
CA ILE A 72 -15.29 4.00 -9.93
C ILE A 72 -16.33 4.94 -10.55
#